data_AF-A0A7S2VFT9-F1
#
_entry.id   AF-A0A7S2VFT9-F1
#
_cell.length_a   1.000
_cell.length_b   1.000
_cell.length_c   1.000
_cell.angle_alpha   90.00
_cell.angle_beta   90.00
_cell.angle_gamma   90.00
#
_symmetry.space_group_name_H-M   'P 1'
#
loop_
_entity.id
_entity.type
_entity.pdbx_description
1 polymer ?
#
loop_
_entity_poly.entity_id
_entity_poly.type
_entity_poly.pdbx_seq_one_letter_code
_entity_poly.pdbx_strand_id
1 'polypeptide(L)'
;TGHAGFEDLSLFVVVPRGGGECVEYSVTADPSQTGEKLKRRIEKACGIPADDLELFVKNTDDEGAKQKWLAEDQTLEAQEVRDGAIVTVGVHGLRGGVDPGEDGEAEERPTDAVRSSIHAKGDASYYHAHRRTGQVPEEHRIVSGGAPAKLGESEDPLPEPQAPGKLLRDALDTDAQAGRPERRISNYSWGDEKEVVKVYISAESEPDAVAAAGEGKSGEVDVAWHPRSLKLRVHAEKIDWVLELERIYYEIVPEECKLRVSKNKRMTLSLKKKENFTWLKLLKPE
;
A
#
# COMPACT_ATOMS: atom_id res chain seq x y z
N THR A 1 -38.36 -22.28 -7.80
CA THR A 1 -36.98 -22.78 -7.71
C THR A 1 -36.42 -22.36 -6.37
N GLY A 2 -36.48 -23.25 -5.38
CA GLY A 2 -35.88 -22.98 -4.07
C GLY A 2 -34.36 -23.09 -4.23
N HIS A 3 -33.64 -22.00 -4.00
CA HIS A 3 -32.21 -22.11 -3.73
C HIS A 3 -32.10 -22.94 -2.44
N ALA A 4 -31.53 -24.14 -2.53
CA ALA A 4 -31.03 -24.82 -1.35
C ALA A 4 -30.01 -23.85 -0.75
N GLY A 5 -30.37 -23.22 0.37
CA GLY A 5 -29.50 -22.31 1.07
C GLY A 5 -28.30 -23.12 1.55
N PHE A 6 -27.14 -22.85 0.98
CA PHE A 6 -25.91 -23.36 1.56
C PHE A 6 -25.74 -22.69 2.91
N GLU A 7 -25.44 -23.46 3.94
CA GLU A 7 -25.12 -22.93 5.27
C GLU A 7 -23.77 -22.19 5.20
N ASP A 8 -23.69 -21.04 5.88
CA ASP A 8 -22.44 -20.29 5.97
C ASP A 8 -21.38 -21.11 6.70
N LEU A 9 -20.16 -21.15 6.15
CA LEU A 9 -19.00 -21.82 6.75
C LEU A 9 -18.46 -20.96 7.90
N SER A 10 -18.21 -21.59 9.05
CA SER A 10 -17.49 -21.02 10.18
C SER A 10 -16.01 -21.42 10.11
N LEU A 11 -15.14 -20.46 9.81
CA LEU A 11 -13.71 -20.69 9.62
C LEU A 11 -12.89 -20.14 10.80
N PHE A 12 -11.87 -20.88 11.22
CA PHE A 12 -10.90 -20.45 12.23
C PHE A 12 -9.63 -19.91 11.57
N VAL A 13 -9.44 -18.60 11.59
CA VAL A 13 -8.34 -17.93 10.91
C VAL A 13 -7.18 -17.69 11.87
N VAL A 14 -6.01 -18.24 11.58
CA VAL A 14 -4.77 -18.06 12.36
C VAL A 14 -3.86 -17.09 11.62
N VAL A 15 -3.59 -15.91 12.22
CA VAL A 15 -2.80 -14.84 11.61
C VAL A 15 -1.51 -14.60 12.41
N PRO A 16 -0.32 -14.73 11.81
CA PRO A 16 0.93 -14.39 12.46
C PRO A 16 1.08 -12.87 12.62
N ARG A 17 1.47 -12.40 13.81
CA ARG A 17 1.80 -10.99 14.10
C ARG A 17 3.31 -10.69 14.01
N GLY A 18 4.11 -11.72 13.73
CA GLY A 18 5.56 -11.68 13.83
C GLY A 18 6.05 -11.95 15.24
N GLY A 19 7.35 -12.21 15.39
CA GLY A 19 7.93 -12.56 16.69
C GLY A 19 7.50 -13.92 17.25
N GLY A 20 6.83 -14.76 16.45
CA GLY A 20 6.33 -16.08 16.87
C GLY A 20 4.92 -16.08 17.46
N GLU A 21 4.27 -14.91 17.56
CA GLU A 21 2.90 -14.81 18.06
C GLU A 21 1.87 -14.95 16.93
N CYS A 22 0.76 -15.64 17.22
CA CYS A 22 -0.38 -15.80 16.34
C CYS A 22 -1.64 -15.25 17.02
N VAL A 23 -2.54 -14.66 16.23
CA VAL A 23 -3.86 -14.23 16.68
C VAL A 23 -4.90 -14.99 15.88
N GLU A 24 -5.92 -15.48 16.60
CA GLU A 24 -7.00 -16.26 16.04
C GLU A 24 -8.25 -15.40 15.86
N TYR A 25 -8.93 -15.58 14.72
CA TYR A 25 -10.20 -14.92 14.40
C TYR A 25 -11.20 -15.98 13.97
N SER A 26 -12.47 -15.81 14.36
CA SER A 26 -13.56 -16.56 13.74
C SER A 26 -14.16 -15.72 12.61
N VAL A 27 -14.24 -16.29 11.41
CA VAL A 27 -14.77 -15.63 10.21
C VAL A 27 -15.81 -16.53 9.58
N THR A 28 -17.00 -15.99 9.33
CA THR A 28 -18.01 -16.70 8.52
C THR A 28 -17.78 -16.43 7.03
N ALA A 29 -18.06 -17.40 6.16
CA ALA A 29 -17.95 -17.26 4.72
C ALA A 29 -19.00 -18.11 3.99
N ASP A 30 -19.57 -17.57 2.90
CA ASP A 30 -20.48 -18.33 2.05
C ASP A 30 -19.64 -19.27 1.16
N PRO A 31 -19.98 -20.55 1.01
CA PRO A 31 -19.24 -21.50 0.17
C PRO A 31 -19.02 -21.05 -1.28
N SER A 32 -19.91 -20.22 -1.81
CA SER A 32 -19.84 -19.65 -3.17
C SER A 32 -18.88 -18.46 -3.28
N GLN A 33 -18.33 -17.95 -2.16
CA GLN A 33 -17.33 -16.89 -2.17
C GLN A 33 -16.00 -17.42 -2.70
N THR A 34 -15.24 -16.54 -3.34
CA THR A 34 -13.89 -16.86 -3.82
C THR A 34 -12.85 -16.64 -2.73
N GLY A 35 -11.67 -17.23 -2.89
CA GLY A 35 -10.53 -16.99 -1.99
C GLY A 35 -10.20 -15.49 -1.86
N GLU A 36 -10.33 -14.70 -2.93
CA GLU A 36 -10.14 -13.24 -2.89
C GLU A 36 -11.13 -12.54 -1.94
N LYS A 37 -12.41 -12.92 -1.98
CA LYS A 37 -13.43 -12.34 -1.08
C LYS A 37 -13.14 -12.68 0.38
N LEU A 38 -12.67 -13.90 0.64
CA LEU A 38 -12.23 -14.31 1.97
C LEU A 38 -11.00 -13.51 2.42
N LYS A 39 -9.99 -13.32 1.55
CA LYS A 39 -8.81 -12.48 1.83
C LYS A 39 -9.20 -11.06 2.22
N ARG A 40 -10.10 -10.41 1.47
CA ARG A 40 -10.59 -9.06 1.80
C ARG A 40 -11.34 -8.99 3.13
N ARG A 41 -12.00 -10.08 3.54
CA ARG A 41 -12.66 -10.18 4.85
C ARG A 41 -11.64 -10.31 5.97
N ILE A 42 -10.60 -11.13 5.77
CA ILE A 42 -9.48 -11.26 6.69
C ILE A 42 -8.71 -9.94 6.80
N GLU A 43 -8.42 -9.24 5.70
CA GLU A 43 -7.79 -7.90 5.70
C GLU A 43 -8.51 -6.93 6.64
N LYS A 44 -9.85 -6.90 6.59
CA LYS A 44 -10.64 -6.03 7.48
C LYS A 44 -10.50 -6.41 8.96
N ALA A 45 -10.34 -7.70 9.26
CA ALA A 45 -10.20 -8.19 10.63
C ALA A 45 -8.79 -7.97 11.19
N CYS A 46 -7.75 -8.21 10.39
CA CYS A 46 -6.36 -8.17 10.86
C CYS A 46 -5.62 -6.87 10.55
N GLY A 47 -6.09 -6.07 9.59
CA GLY A 47 -5.48 -4.82 9.12
C GLY A 47 -4.34 -5.01 8.11
N ILE A 48 -4.11 -6.25 7.66
CA ILE A 48 -3.06 -6.63 6.70
C ILE A 48 -3.64 -6.58 5.28
N PRO A 49 -3.01 -5.84 4.34
CA PRO A 49 -3.49 -5.74 2.97
C PRO A 49 -3.66 -7.10 2.29
N ALA A 50 -4.75 -7.31 1.56
CA ALA A 50 -5.05 -8.59 0.91
C ALA A 50 -3.94 -9.07 -0.05
N ASP A 51 -3.25 -8.13 -0.72
CA ASP A 51 -2.12 -8.41 -1.62
C ASP A 51 -0.93 -9.10 -0.92
N ASP A 52 -0.80 -8.92 0.39
CA ASP A 52 0.28 -9.51 1.18
C ASP A 52 -0.19 -10.78 1.92
N LEU A 53 -1.47 -11.16 1.79
CA LEU A 53 -2.01 -12.37 2.40
C LEU A 53 -1.87 -13.57 1.46
N GLU A 54 -1.36 -14.68 1.96
CA GLU A 54 -1.51 -16.02 1.38
C GLU A 54 -2.41 -16.84 2.31
N LEU A 55 -3.42 -17.51 1.77
CA LEU A 55 -4.34 -18.31 2.58
C LEU A 55 -4.05 -19.78 2.37
N PHE A 56 -4.03 -20.51 3.49
CA PHE A 56 -3.87 -21.95 3.50
C PHE A 56 -4.96 -22.55 4.36
N VAL A 57 -5.62 -23.58 3.87
CA VAL A 57 -6.75 -24.22 4.56
C VAL A 57 -6.41 -25.64 4.97
N LYS A 58 -6.88 -26.04 6.15
CA LYS A 58 -6.86 -27.41 6.65
C LYS A 58 -8.23 -27.75 7.21
N ASN A 59 -8.92 -28.72 6.60
CA ASN A 59 -10.18 -29.22 7.12
C ASN A 59 -9.92 -30.07 8.38
N THR A 60 -10.75 -29.90 9.41
CA THR A 60 -10.53 -30.51 10.75
C THR A 60 -11.07 -31.93 10.88
N ASP A 61 -11.90 -32.36 9.94
CA ASP A 61 -12.59 -33.64 9.94
C ASP A 61 -11.75 -34.80 9.39
N ASP A 62 -10.68 -34.52 8.65
CA ASP A 62 -9.71 -35.51 8.21
C ASP A 62 -8.48 -35.52 9.15
N GLU A 63 -8.35 -36.56 9.96
CA GLU A 63 -7.13 -36.80 10.74
C GLU A 63 -5.94 -36.99 9.77
N GLY A 64 -5.06 -35.98 9.73
CA GLY A 64 -3.93 -35.97 8.81
C GLY A 64 -4.14 -35.17 7.53
N ALA A 65 -5.25 -34.41 7.40
CA ALA A 65 -5.45 -33.47 6.31
C ALA A 65 -4.22 -32.57 6.13
N LYS A 66 -3.67 -32.58 4.91
CA LYS A 66 -2.60 -31.65 4.54
C LYS A 66 -3.17 -30.26 4.39
N GLN A 67 -2.36 -29.28 4.73
CA GLN A 67 -2.69 -27.89 4.52
C GLN A 67 -2.58 -27.56 3.02
N LYS A 68 -3.66 -27.05 2.43
CA LYS A 68 -3.74 -26.72 1.00
C LYS A 68 -3.73 -25.21 0.80
N TRP A 69 -3.05 -24.74 -0.24
CA TRP A 69 -3.12 -23.33 -0.63
C TRP A 69 -4.49 -23.00 -1.23
N LEU A 70 -5.08 -21.88 -0.81
CA LEU A 70 -6.39 -21.44 -1.27
C LEU A 70 -6.21 -20.45 -2.44
N ALA A 71 -6.62 -20.89 -3.63
CA ALA A 71 -6.65 -20.09 -4.85
C ALA A 71 -7.67 -18.92 -4.72
N GLU A 72 -7.30 -17.77 -5.26
CA GLU A 72 -8.07 -16.53 -5.13
C GLU A 72 -9.30 -16.47 -6.04
N ASP A 73 -9.23 -17.13 -7.19
CA ASP A 73 -10.21 -17.10 -8.29
C ASP A 73 -11.24 -18.23 -8.20
N GLN A 74 -11.00 -19.24 -7.37
CA GLN A 74 -11.90 -20.37 -7.16
C GLN A 74 -12.78 -20.17 -5.93
N THR A 75 -13.98 -20.73 -5.96
CA THR A 75 -14.91 -20.71 -4.81
C THR A 75 -14.39 -21.60 -3.69
N LEU A 76 -14.82 -21.33 -2.45
CA LEU A 76 -14.47 -22.15 -1.29
C LEU A 76 -15.00 -23.59 -1.45
N GLU A 77 -16.21 -23.74 -1.98
CA GLU A 77 -16.81 -25.04 -2.30
C GLU A 77 -16.00 -25.83 -3.34
N ALA A 78 -15.57 -25.18 -4.43
CA ALA A 78 -14.77 -25.84 -5.47
C ALA A 78 -13.40 -26.29 -4.96
N GLN A 79 -12.91 -25.66 -3.90
CA GLN A 79 -11.66 -26.01 -3.22
C GLN A 79 -11.87 -26.94 -2.02
N GLU A 80 -13.09 -27.47 -1.85
CA GLU A 80 -13.49 -28.42 -0.81
C GLU A 80 -13.27 -27.90 0.63
N VAL A 81 -13.42 -26.59 0.84
CA VAL A 81 -13.37 -26.00 2.19
C VAL A 81 -14.64 -26.37 2.96
N ARG A 82 -14.46 -26.96 4.15
CA ARG A 82 -15.57 -27.42 4.99
C ARG A 82 -15.80 -26.49 6.18
N ASP A 83 -16.97 -26.63 6.80
CA ASP A 83 -17.29 -25.94 8.06
C ASP A 83 -16.29 -26.36 9.15
N GLY A 84 -15.87 -25.40 9.98
CA GLY A 84 -14.86 -25.61 11.01
C GLY A 84 -13.41 -25.65 10.50
N ALA A 85 -13.16 -25.48 9.19
CA ALA A 85 -11.81 -25.50 8.65
C ALA A 85 -10.91 -24.40 9.26
N ILE A 86 -9.63 -24.75 9.43
CA ILE A 86 -8.60 -23.83 9.92
C ILE A 86 -7.94 -23.17 8.73
N VAL A 87 -7.98 -21.84 8.68
CA VAL A 87 -7.33 -21.01 7.66
C VAL A 87 -6.09 -20.38 8.27
N THR A 88 -4.92 -20.87 7.93
CA THR A 88 -3.65 -20.23 8.31
C THR A 88 -3.28 -19.18 7.28
N VAL A 89 -2.90 -18.00 7.77
CA VAL A 89 -2.50 -16.88 6.94
C VAL A 89 -0.98 -16.81 6.85
N GLY A 90 -0.44 -16.90 5.64
CA GLY A 90 0.91 -16.45 5.34
C GLY A 90 0.91 -14.94 5.04
N VAL A 91 1.89 -14.20 5.53
CA VAL A 91 2.04 -12.78 5.23
C VAL A 91 3.35 -12.56 4.49
N HIS A 92 3.28 -11.94 3.32
CA HIS A 92 4.46 -11.68 2.50
C HIS A 92 5.45 -10.78 3.25
N GLY A 93 6.72 -11.18 3.33
CA GLY A 93 7.76 -10.43 4.03
C GLY A 93 7.99 -10.81 5.50
N LEU A 94 7.22 -11.71 6.09
CA LEU A 94 7.56 -12.32 7.38
C LEU A 94 8.73 -13.31 7.19
N ARG A 95 9.96 -12.79 7.21
CA ARG A 95 11.21 -13.58 7.20
C ARG A 95 11.38 -14.27 8.56
N GLY A 96 10.83 -15.46 8.70
CA GLY A 96 11.16 -16.34 9.83
C GLY A 96 10.10 -17.39 10.09
N GLY A 97 10.36 -18.61 9.58
CA GLY A 97 9.70 -19.85 9.99
C GLY A 97 8.21 -19.85 9.66
N VAL A 98 7.75 -20.53 8.64
CA VAL A 98 7.88 -21.97 8.41
C VAL A 98 7.61 -22.08 6.92
N ASP A 99 8.55 -22.56 6.11
CA ASP A 99 8.16 -23.08 4.80
C ASP A 99 7.20 -24.23 5.12
N PRO A 100 5.91 -24.14 4.73
CA PRO A 100 4.92 -25.13 5.14
C PRO A 100 5.25 -26.45 4.43
N GLY A 101 6.07 -27.26 5.10
CA GLY A 101 6.42 -28.63 4.73
C GLY A 101 7.43 -28.74 3.59
N GLU A 102 8.72 -28.79 3.92
CA GLU A 102 9.76 -29.35 3.04
C GLU A 102 9.58 -30.89 2.85
N ASP A 103 8.70 -31.52 3.63
CA ASP A 103 8.57 -32.98 3.74
C ASP A 103 7.27 -33.56 3.13
N GLY A 104 6.44 -32.76 2.47
CA GLY A 104 5.14 -33.22 1.98
C GLY A 104 4.86 -32.78 0.56
N GLU A 105 4.53 -33.75 -0.30
CA GLU A 105 3.87 -33.57 -1.61
C GLU A 105 2.52 -32.83 -1.45
N ALA A 106 2.53 -31.58 -1.01
CA ALA A 106 1.49 -30.60 -1.27
C ALA A 106 1.67 -30.18 -2.72
N GLU A 107 0.59 -30.06 -3.49
CA GLU A 107 0.62 -29.59 -4.88
C GLU A 107 1.66 -28.48 -5.02
N GLU A 108 2.75 -28.80 -5.74
CA GLU A 108 3.95 -27.98 -5.79
C GLU A 108 3.54 -26.54 -6.10
N ARG A 109 3.74 -25.62 -5.14
CA ARG A 109 3.85 -24.21 -5.50
C ARG A 109 4.81 -24.17 -6.69
N PRO A 110 4.49 -23.45 -7.78
CA PRO A 110 5.39 -23.38 -8.90
C PRO A 110 6.77 -22.93 -8.40
N THR A 111 7.73 -23.86 -8.35
CA THR A 111 9.06 -23.65 -7.77
C THR A 111 9.85 -22.59 -8.53
N ASP A 112 9.42 -22.33 -9.75
CA ASP A 112 9.94 -21.29 -10.62
C ASP A 112 9.37 -19.92 -10.21
N ALA A 113 10.23 -19.04 -9.69
CA ALA A 113 9.88 -17.67 -9.31
C ALA A 113 9.17 -16.91 -10.45
N VAL A 114 9.46 -17.28 -11.70
CA VAL A 114 8.77 -16.78 -12.89
C VAL A 114 7.30 -17.20 -12.91
N ARG A 115 7.01 -18.48 -12.66
CA ARG A 115 5.63 -19.00 -12.63
C ARG A 115 4.85 -18.49 -11.44
N SER A 116 5.48 -18.37 -10.28
CA SER A 116 4.86 -17.73 -9.10
C SER A 116 4.49 -16.27 -9.36
N SER A 117 5.39 -15.50 -10.01
CA SER A 117 5.12 -14.12 -10.40
C SER A 117 4.02 -14.00 -11.46
N ILE A 118 3.99 -14.89 -12.46
CA ILE A 118 2.93 -14.96 -13.47
C ILE A 118 1.59 -15.35 -12.84
N HIS A 119 1.57 -16.30 -11.91
CA HIS A 119 0.35 -16.73 -11.24
C HIS A 119 -0.20 -15.66 -10.29
N ALA A 120 0.67 -14.96 -9.56
CA ALA A 120 0.26 -13.93 -8.61
C ALA A 120 -0.14 -12.61 -9.29
N LYS A 121 0.50 -12.24 -10.42
CA LYS A 121 0.28 -10.94 -11.07
C LYS A 121 -0.40 -11.05 -12.44
N GLY A 122 -0.67 -12.25 -12.93
CA GLY A 122 -1.24 -12.50 -14.26
C GLY A 122 -0.47 -11.78 -15.37
N ASP A 123 -1.25 -11.09 -16.22
CA ASP A 123 -0.77 -10.26 -17.34
C ASP A 123 0.06 -9.04 -16.91
N ALA A 124 0.03 -8.66 -15.63
CA ALA A 124 0.81 -7.56 -15.07
C ALA A 124 2.18 -7.99 -14.53
N SER A 125 2.54 -9.27 -14.63
CA SER A 125 3.88 -9.74 -14.24
C SER A 125 4.97 -9.11 -15.13
N TYR A 126 6.11 -8.79 -14.54
CA TYR A 126 7.26 -8.17 -15.22
C TYR A 126 7.71 -8.95 -16.46
N TYR A 127 7.51 -10.26 -16.48
CA TYR A 127 7.85 -11.14 -17.60
C TYR A 127 6.89 -11.00 -18.79
N HIS A 128 5.63 -10.61 -18.58
CA HIS A 128 4.66 -10.38 -19.66
C HIS A 128 4.81 -8.98 -20.31
N ALA A 129 5.44 -8.02 -19.63
CA ALA A 129 5.73 -6.70 -20.19
C ALA A 129 6.67 -6.74 -21.42
N HIS A 130 7.58 -7.72 -21.48
CA HIS A 130 8.50 -7.90 -22.62
C HIS A 130 7.98 -8.90 -23.67
N ARG A 131 6.92 -9.64 -23.37
CA ARG A 131 6.31 -10.63 -24.30
C ARG A 131 5.25 -10.04 -25.21
N ARG A 132 4.84 -8.79 -24.99
CA ARG A 132 4.06 -8.02 -25.95
C ARG A 132 4.96 -7.55 -27.10
N THR A 133 5.53 -8.50 -27.86
CA THR A 133 5.84 -8.30 -29.27
C THR A 133 4.54 -8.29 -30.08
N GLY A 134 3.56 -7.49 -29.63
CA GLY A 134 2.56 -6.99 -30.55
C GLY A 134 3.34 -6.19 -31.57
N GLN A 135 3.22 -6.58 -32.85
CA GLN A 135 3.65 -5.74 -33.96
C GLN A 135 2.94 -4.40 -33.78
N VAL A 136 3.60 -3.44 -33.14
CA VAL A 136 3.22 -2.04 -33.26
C VAL A 136 3.38 -1.78 -34.76
N PRO A 137 2.29 -1.49 -35.50
CA PRO A 137 2.37 -1.24 -36.93
C PRO A 137 3.46 -0.18 -37.16
N GLU A 138 4.30 -0.39 -38.18
CA GLU A 138 5.51 0.42 -38.39
C GLU A 138 5.20 1.94 -38.48
N GLU A 139 4.00 2.26 -38.93
CA GLU A 139 3.38 3.58 -38.98
C GLU A 139 3.19 4.28 -37.61
N HIS A 140 3.23 3.57 -36.49
CA HIS A 140 3.20 4.13 -35.12
C HIS A 140 4.58 4.20 -34.46
N ARG A 141 5.63 3.66 -35.10
CA ARG A 141 6.98 3.61 -34.53
C ARG A 141 7.78 4.90 -34.76
N ILE A 142 7.39 5.68 -35.76
CA ILE A 142 8.03 6.95 -36.12
C ILE A 142 6.93 7.99 -36.29
N VAL A 143 6.56 8.65 -35.20
CA VAL A 143 5.90 9.95 -35.33
C VAL A 143 7.00 10.91 -35.77
N SER A 144 7.10 11.12 -37.08
CA SER A 144 7.91 12.20 -37.64
C SER A 144 7.33 13.50 -37.10
N GLY A 145 7.96 14.06 -36.06
CA GLY A 145 7.58 15.35 -35.53
C GLY A 145 7.58 16.34 -36.69
N GLY A 146 6.40 16.88 -37.01
CA GLY A 146 6.26 17.91 -38.03
C GLY A 146 7.24 19.06 -37.78
N ALA A 147 7.52 19.82 -38.83
CA ALA A 147 8.42 20.97 -38.72
C ALA A 147 7.99 21.86 -37.53
N PRO A 148 8.92 22.24 -36.63
CA PRO A 148 8.59 23.01 -35.44
C PRO A 148 7.86 24.29 -35.84
N ALA A 149 6.64 24.45 -35.32
CA ALA A 149 5.88 25.67 -35.52
C ALA A 149 6.65 26.83 -34.87
N LYS A 150 6.98 27.85 -35.67
CA LYS A 150 7.55 29.09 -35.15
C LYS A 150 6.53 29.75 -34.24
N LEU A 151 6.88 29.91 -32.97
CA LEU A 151 6.11 30.66 -32.00
C LEU A 151 6.25 32.16 -32.34
N GLY A 152 5.32 32.68 -33.13
CA GLY A 152 5.32 34.09 -33.52
C GLY A 152 4.03 34.48 -34.23
N GLU A 153 3.35 35.48 -33.65
CA GLU A 153 2.34 36.33 -34.28
C GLU A 153 1.01 35.67 -34.68
N SER A 154 0.25 35.25 -33.68
CA SER A 154 -1.20 35.42 -33.72
C SER A 154 -1.64 36.09 -32.42
N GLU A 155 -1.79 37.41 -32.50
CA GLU A 155 -2.56 38.23 -31.56
C GLU A 155 -4.04 37.83 -31.68
N ASP A 156 -4.50 36.92 -30.83
CA ASP A 156 -5.90 36.84 -30.47
C ASP A 156 -5.99 36.95 -28.94
N PRO A 157 -6.64 38.00 -28.40
CA PRO A 157 -6.75 38.20 -26.97
C PRO A 157 -7.59 37.08 -26.36
N LEU A 158 -6.98 36.32 -25.45
CA LEU A 158 -7.66 35.34 -24.61
C LEU A 158 -8.81 36.01 -23.85
N PRO A 159 -10.03 35.43 -23.84
CA PRO A 159 -11.13 35.95 -23.03
C PRO A 159 -10.79 35.83 -21.54
N GLU A 160 -11.06 36.91 -20.80
CA GLU A 160 -10.80 37.04 -19.37
C GLU A 160 -11.45 35.89 -18.58
N PRO A 161 -10.73 35.28 -17.61
CA PRO A 161 -11.32 34.28 -16.73
C PRO A 161 -12.35 34.96 -15.82
N GLN A 162 -13.63 34.56 -15.98
CA GLN A 162 -14.70 34.96 -15.09
C GLN A 162 -14.41 34.44 -13.67
N ALA A 163 -14.41 35.37 -12.71
CA ALA A 163 -14.20 35.09 -11.31
C ALA A 163 -15.27 34.12 -10.76
N PRO A 164 -14.91 32.99 -10.13
CA PRO A 164 -15.87 32.17 -9.42
C PRO A 164 -16.30 32.90 -8.15
N GLY A 165 -17.61 33.08 -8.05
CA GLY A 165 -18.28 33.85 -7.02
C GLY A 165 -18.07 33.33 -5.60
N LYS A 166 -18.10 34.30 -4.69
CA LYS A 166 -18.24 34.18 -3.24
C LYS A 166 -19.41 33.27 -2.83
N LEU A 167 -19.13 32.05 -2.40
CA LEU A 167 -19.87 31.27 -1.39
C LEU A 167 -18.81 30.33 -0.79
N LEU A 168 -18.32 30.50 0.43
CA LEU A 168 -19.00 30.10 1.65
C LEU A 168 -18.22 30.69 2.84
N ARG A 169 -18.81 31.69 3.52
CA ARG A 169 -18.46 32.03 4.90
C ARG A 169 -19.25 31.07 5.76
N ASP A 170 -18.56 30.26 6.56
CA ASP A 170 -18.93 29.85 7.92
C ASP A 170 -18.25 28.53 8.28
N ALA A 171 -16.99 28.62 8.70
CA ALA A 171 -16.37 27.69 9.63
C ALA A 171 -15.33 28.49 10.45
N LEU A 172 -15.74 28.81 11.67
CA LEU A 172 -15.03 29.65 12.62
C LEU A 172 -13.85 28.90 13.25
N ASP A 173 -12.73 29.63 13.36
CA ASP A 173 -11.64 29.51 14.33
C ASP A 173 -10.70 28.29 14.27
N THR A 174 -9.74 28.31 13.32
CA THR A 174 -8.32 27.97 13.61
C THR A 174 -7.25 28.50 12.63
N ASP A 175 -7.58 29.24 11.56
CA ASP A 175 -6.58 29.60 10.51
C ASP A 175 -6.17 31.08 10.47
N ALA A 176 -5.31 31.50 11.38
CA ALA A 176 -4.56 32.77 11.25
C ALA A 176 -3.28 32.63 10.37
N GLN A 177 -3.10 31.51 9.66
CA GLN A 177 -2.04 31.28 8.66
C GLN A 177 -2.59 31.26 7.22
N ALA A 178 -3.68 31.98 6.96
CA ALA A 178 -4.22 32.14 5.62
C ALA A 178 -3.22 32.84 4.69
N GLY A 179 -2.57 32.06 3.80
CA GLY A 179 -2.18 32.56 2.49
C GLY A 179 -0.75 32.31 2.01
N ARG A 180 0.10 31.56 2.73
CA ARG A 180 1.39 31.17 2.13
C ARG A 180 1.13 30.11 1.05
N PRO A 181 1.68 30.25 -0.17
CA PRO A 181 1.59 29.20 -1.18
C PRO A 181 2.22 27.92 -0.62
N GLU A 182 1.65 26.77 -0.96
CA GLU A 182 2.20 25.46 -0.58
C GLU A 182 2.96 24.85 -1.76
N ARG A 183 4.12 24.26 -1.49
CA ARG A 183 4.90 23.47 -2.45
C ARG A 183 5.06 22.05 -1.94
N ARG A 184 4.64 21.09 -2.76
CA ARG A 184 4.75 19.67 -2.43
C ARG A 184 6.22 19.22 -2.45
N ILE A 185 6.64 18.50 -1.41
CA ILE A 185 7.89 17.75 -1.35
C ILE A 185 7.66 16.42 -2.07
N SER A 186 8.33 16.26 -3.21
CA SER A 186 8.17 15.07 -4.07
C SER A 186 9.33 14.10 -3.94
N ASN A 187 10.52 14.60 -3.60
CA ASN A 187 11.74 13.79 -3.56
C ASN A 187 12.07 13.39 -2.13
N TYR A 188 11.73 12.15 -1.79
CA TYR A 188 12.09 11.51 -0.53
C TYR A 188 12.52 10.06 -0.79
N SER A 189 13.26 9.50 0.16
CA SER A 189 13.57 8.06 0.20
C SER A 189 13.07 7.46 1.50
N TRP A 190 12.93 6.14 1.57
CA TRP A 190 12.51 5.47 2.79
C TRP A 190 13.23 4.14 2.97
N GLY A 191 13.23 3.62 4.19
CA GLY A 191 13.79 2.32 4.53
C GLY A 191 13.01 1.64 5.64
N ASP A 192 12.88 0.32 5.50
CA ASP A 192 12.25 -0.55 6.48
C ASP A 192 13.28 -1.01 7.53
N GLU A 193 13.00 -0.76 8.81
CA GLU A 193 13.71 -1.37 9.94
C GLU A 193 12.72 -2.24 10.73
N LYS A 194 13.23 -3.14 11.57
CA LYS A 194 12.42 -4.16 12.26
C LYS A 194 11.09 -3.62 12.82
N GLU A 195 11.15 -2.56 13.62
CA GLU A 195 9.97 -1.97 14.28
C GLU A 195 9.55 -0.60 13.75
N VAL A 196 10.36 0.00 12.86
CA VAL A 196 10.22 1.40 12.45
C VAL A 196 10.47 1.51 10.95
N VAL A 197 9.66 2.31 10.25
CA VAL A 197 9.96 2.74 8.89
C VAL A 197 10.50 4.16 8.93
N LYS A 198 11.62 4.43 8.26
CA LYS A 198 12.21 5.76 8.21
C LYS A 198 12.03 6.38 6.84
N VAL A 199 11.46 7.58 6.81
CA VAL A 199 11.39 8.43 5.60
C VAL A 199 12.43 9.53 5.72
N TYR A 200 13.25 9.68 4.69
CA TYR A 200 14.37 10.63 4.61
C TYR A 200 14.10 11.68 3.54
N ILE A 201 14.27 12.94 3.91
CA ILE A 201 14.25 14.09 2.99
C ILE A 201 15.63 14.73 3.08
N SER A 202 16.46 14.57 2.04
CA SER A 202 17.85 15.03 2.07
C SER A 202 17.97 16.48 1.57
N ALA A 203 19.00 17.19 2.06
CA ALA A 203 19.32 18.51 1.53
C ALA A 203 19.80 18.47 0.06
N GLU A 204 20.21 17.30 -0.43
CA GLU A 204 20.59 17.11 -1.84
C GLU A 204 19.34 17.09 -2.75
N SER A 205 18.23 16.52 -2.28
CA SER A 205 16.99 16.43 -3.07
C SER A 205 16.08 17.64 -2.88
N GLU A 206 15.99 18.17 -1.67
CA GLU A 206 15.09 19.27 -1.29
C GLU A 206 15.81 20.30 -0.39
N PRO A 207 16.83 21.02 -0.93
CA PRO A 207 17.70 21.91 -0.13
C PRO A 207 16.94 23.01 0.59
N ASP A 208 16.00 23.66 -0.11
CA ASP A 208 15.23 24.78 0.41
C ASP A 208 14.31 24.35 1.57
N ALA A 209 13.67 23.18 1.46
CA ALA A 209 12.82 22.62 2.52
C ALA A 209 13.65 22.25 3.75
N VAL A 210 14.81 21.61 3.58
CA VAL A 210 15.68 21.23 4.70
C VAL A 210 16.32 22.46 5.37
N ALA A 211 16.64 23.49 4.59
CA ALA A 211 17.13 24.77 5.13
C ALA A 211 16.04 25.50 5.93
N ALA A 212 14.81 25.56 5.42
CA ALA A 212 13.67 26.17 6.10
C ALA A 212 13.30 25.43 7.40
N ALA A 213 13.46 24.11 7.42
CA ALA A 213 13.23 23.30 8.62
C ALA A 213 14.21 23.59 9.77
N GLY A 214 15.32 24.30 9.51
CA GLY A 214 16.24 24.78 10.53
C GLY A 214 16.74 23.69 11.49
N GLU A 215 16.42 23.83 12.77
CA GLU A 215 16.70 22.82 13.81
C GLU A 215 15.49 21.95 14.15
N GLY A 216 14.35 22.19 13.49
CA GLY A 216 13.07 21.55 13.81
C GLY A 216 12.50 22.06 15.14
N LYS A 217 12.83 23.29 15.53
CA LYS A 217 12.39 23.94 16.77
C LYS A 217 11.56 25.17 16.43
N SER A 218 10.92 25.78 17.42
CA SER A 218 10.28 27.09 17.28
C SER A 218 9.12 27.17 16.27
N GLY A 219 8.44 26.05 15.99
CA GLY A 219 7.33 26.02 15.03
C GLY A 219 7.75 26.12 13.56
N GLU A 220 9.03 25.88 13.24
CA GLU A 220 9.52 25.77 11.85
C GLU A 220 8.91 24.57 11.12
N VAL A 221 8.52 23.53 11.87
CA VAL A 221 8.03 22.27 11.33
C VAL A 221 6.85 21.77 12.15
N ASP A 222 5.77 21.45 11.46
CA ASP A 222 4.60 20.76 12.01
C ASP A 222 4.47 19.38 11.38
N VAL A 223 4.14 18.39 12.21
CA VAL A 223 3.85 17.04 11.73
C VAL A 223 2.55 16.53 12.32
N ALA A 224 1.63 16.16 11.45
CA ALA A 224 0.42 15.44 11.79
C ALA A 224 0.61 13.96 11.45
N TRP A 225 0.55 13.12 12.48
CA TRP A 225 0.62 11.67 12.35
C TRP A 225 -0.79 11.08 12.42
N HIS A 226 -1.13 10.21 11.49
CA HIS A 226 -2.38 9.45 11.50
C HIS A 226 -2.07 7.96 11.27
N PRO A 227 -2.97 7.03 11.65
CA PRO A 227 -2.68 5.59 11.53
C PRO A 227 -2.30 5.13 10.12
N ARG A 228 -2.79 5.79 9.07
CA ARG A 228 -2.51 5.45 7.65
C ARG A 228 -2.11 6.64 6.78
N SER A 229 -1.75 7.76 7.40
CA SER A 229 -1.25 8.92 6.67
C SER A 229 -0.34 9.76 7.54
N LEU A 230 0.50 10.57 6.91
CA LEU A 230 1.25 11.59 7.62
C LEU A 230 1.35 12.85 6.77
N LYS A 231 1.33 13.99 7.44
CA LYS A 231 1.51 15.30 6.82
C LYS A 231 2.58 16.07 7.57
N LEU A 232 3.69 16.33 6.88
CA LEU A 232 4.77 17.19 7.32
C LEU A 232 4.62 18.53 6.61
N ARG A 233 4.55 19.62 7.37
CA ARG A 233 4.56 21.00 6.88
C ARG A 233 5.79 21.71 7.44
N VAL A 234 6.62 22.28 6.55
CA VAL A 234 7.78 23.09 6.91
C VAL A 234 7.46 24.54 6.55
N HIS A 235 7.46 25.41 7.54
CA HIS A 235 7.13 26.83 7.39
C HIS A 235 8.36 27.61 6.94
N ALA A 236 8.29 28.24 5.77
CA ALA A 236 9.32 29.19 5.34
C ALA A 236 8.78 30.62 5.30
N GLU A 237 9.66 31.58 4.99
CA GLU A 237 9.28 32.99 4.94
C GLU A 237 8.22 33.27 3.85
N LYS A 238 8.33 32.62 2.69
CA LYS A 238 7.52 32.91 1.50
C LYS A 238 6.60 31.76 1.05
N ILE A 239 6.95 30.52 1.37
CA ILE A 239 6.29 29.32 0.86
C ILE A 239 6.35 28.24 1.92
N ASP A 240 5.28 27.46 2.07
CA ASP A 240 5.26 26.33 2.98
C ASP A 240 5.52 25.04 2.20
N TRP A 241 6.44 24.21 2.69
CA TRP A 241 6.77 22.94 2.04
C TRP A 241 5.97 21.82 2.68
N VAL A 242 5.28 21.02 1.87
CA VAL A 242 4.35 20.00 2.37
C VAL A 242 4.74 18.64 1.82
N LEU A 243 5.06 17.70 2.71
CA LEU A 243 5.09 16.28 2.39
C LEU A 243 3.82 15.63 2.93
N GLU A 244 3.02 15.10 2.02
CA GLU A 244 1.78 14.40 2.35
C GLU A 244 1.89 12.96 1.81
N LEU A 245 1.90 12.01 2.74
CA LEU A 245 1.88 10.58 2.45
C LEU A 245 0.52 10.04 2.86
N GLU A 246 -0.35 9.85 1.87
CA GLU A 246 -1.66 9.25 2.05
C GLU A 246 -1.62 7.74 1.78
N ARG A 247 -2.55 6.99 2.36
CA ARG A 247 -2.69 5.54 2.14
C ARG A 247 -1.40 4.77 2.43
N ILE A 248 -0.75 5.06 3.56
CA ILE A 248 0.39 4.26 4.06
C ILE A 248 -0.03 2.78 4.13
N TYR A 249 0.84 1.90 3.64
CA TYR A 249 0.50 0.51 3.33
C TYR A 249 0.00 -0.26 4.56
N TYR A 250 0.76 -0.18 5.64
CA TYR A 250 0.44 -0.73 6.96
C TYR A 250 0.17 0.40 7.97
N GLU A 251 -0.51 0.05 9.06
CA GLU A 251 -0.78 1.00 10.13
C GLU A 251 0.47 1.34 10.95
N ILE A 252 0.54 2.61 11.33
CA ILE A 252 1.56 3.15 12.24
C ILE A 252 0.93 3.45 13.60
N VAL A 253 1.77 3.64 14.63
CA VAL A 253 1.38 4.11 15.97
C VAL A 253 1.74 5.60 16.06
N PRO A 254 0.79 6.53 15.79
CA PRO A 254 1.06 7.96 15.68
C PRO A 254 1.81 8.55 16.88
N GLU A 255 1.48 8.09 18.09
CA GLU A 255 2.00 8.57 19.36
C GLU A 255 3.47 8.22 19.58
N GLU A 256 3.95 7.18 18.89
CA GLU A 256 5.36 6.73 18.95
C GLU A 256 6.19 7.20 17.75
N CYS A 257 5.56 7.88 16.79
CA CYS A 257 6.25 8.44 15.64
C CYS A 257 7.10 9.65 16.03
N LYS A 258 8.23 9.83 15.35
CA LYS A 258 9.22 10.87 15.71
C LYS A 258 9.74 11.59 14.47
N LEU A 259 9.85 12.91 14.55
CA LEU A 259 10.60 13.72 13.60
C LEU A 259 11.99 14.00 14.17
N ARG A 260 13.03 13.83 13.35
CA ARG A 260 14.38 14.30 13.62
C ARG A 260 14.86 15.19 12.49
N VAL A 261 15.18 16.44 12.78
CA VAL A 261 15.80 17.37 11.84
C VAL A 261 17.30 17.43 12.10
N SER A 262 18.10 17.25 11.05
CA SER A 262 19.55 17.49 11.08
C SER A 262 19.82 18.71 10.20
N LYS A 263 20.13 19.84 10.84
CA LYS A 263 20.36 21.15 10.20
C LYS A 263 21.23 21.01 8.96
N ASN A 264 20.73 21.53 7.83
CA ASN A 264 21.39 21.51 6.52
C ASN A 264 21.82 20.13 5.98
N LYS A 265 21.29 19.03 6.54
CA LYS A 265 21.64 17.67 6.13
C LYS A 265 20.43 16.88 5.66
N ARG A 266 19.47 16.64 6.57
CA ARG A 266 18.26 15.87 6.25
C ARG A 266 17.21 15.98 7.35
N MET A 267 15.95 15.80 6.97
CA MET A 267 14.87 15.44 7.89
C MET A 267 14.66 13.93 7.88
N THR A 268 14.31 13.35 9.02
CA THR A 268 14.02 11.91 9.18
C THR A 268 12.73 11.74 9.96
N LEU A 269 11.71 11.18 9.31
CA LEU A 269 10.44 10.80 9.92
C LEU A 269 10.55 9.32 10.28
N SER A 270 10.43 8.99 11.56
CA SER A 270 10.45 7.62 12.08
C SER A 270 9.03 7.20 12.38
N LEU A 271 8.50 6.29 11.57
CA LEU A 271 7.14 5.76 11.67
C LEU A 271 7.17 4.47 12.48
N LYS A 272 6.66 4.49 13.71
CA LYS A 272 6.54 3.27 14.52
C LYS A 272 5.49 2.38 13.87
N LYS A 273 5.87 1.16 13.50
CA LYS A 273 4.92 0.18 12.95
C LYS A 273 3.98 -0.29 14.06
N LYS A 274 2.70 -0.45 13.73
CA LYS A 274 1.75 -1.13 14.63
C LYS A 274 2.06 -2.62 14.75
N GLU A 275 2.44 -3.22 13.62
CA GLU A 275 2.81 -4.63 13.52
C GLU A 275 4.20 -4.77 12.91
N ASN A 276 5.00 -5.72 13.39
CA ASN A 276 6.40 -5.89 13.00
C ASN A 276 6.57 -6.64 11.66
N PHE A 277 5.73 -6.31 10.68
CA PHE A 277 5.85 -6.81 9.31
C PHE A 277 6.97 -6.09 8.56
N THR A 278 7.58 -6.77 7.59
CA THR A 278 8.53 -6.15 6.66
C THR A 278 7.74 -5.36 5.62
N TRP A 279 7.99 -4.05 5.50
CA TRP A 279 7.30 -3.24 4.49
C TRP A 279 8.02 -3.33 3.16
N LEU A 280 7.35 -3.87 2.14
CA LEU A 280 7.85 -3.92 0.76
C LEU A 280 7.42 -2.69 -0.05
N LYS A 281 6.35 -2.03 0.40
CA LYS A 281 5.80 -0.80 -0.19
C LYS A 281 5.50 0.18 0.94
N LEU A 282 5.78 1.46 0.72
CA LEU A 282 5.42 2.52 1.66
C LEU A 282 3.93 2.91 1.54
N LEU A 283 3.44 3.04 0.31
CA LEU A 283 2.08 3.49 -0.01
C LEU A 283 1.31 2.39 -0.74
N LYS A 284 -0.02 2.33 -0.54
CA LYS A 284 -0.90 1.49 -1.37
C LYS A 284 -0.96 2.06 -2.79
N PRO A 285 -0.91 1.22 -3.85
CA PRO A 285 -1.15 1.67 -5.22
C PRO A 285 -2.56 2.25 -5.35
N GLU A 286 -2.74 3.18 -6.29
CA GLU A 286 -4.05 3.81 -6.52
C GLU A 286 -5.13 2.81 -6.91
#